data_AF-A0A7R7ZRJ9-F1
#
_entry.id   AF-A0A7R7ZRJ9-F1
#
_cell.length_a   1.000
_cell.length_b   1.000
_cell.length_c   1.000
_cell.angle_alpha   90.00
_cell.angle_beta   90.00
_cell.angle_gamma   90.00
#
_symmetry.space_group_name_H-M   'P 1'
#
loop_
_entity.id
_entity.type
_entity.pdbx_description
1 polymer ?
#
loop_
_entity_poly.entity_id
_entity_poly.type
_entity_poly.pdbx_seq_one_letter_code
_entity_poly.pdbx_strand_id
1 'polypeptide(L)'
;MILNSPSLARACCSASCSSLRAGARERLISAVSTSTSVPARRLRFFHSTHLRASNPASPSRINYNVAVSSSGKGHRFHPIRNAYNFDPAVQDSLGLTTEKSPYQRRKRRPDSGADAFFVSKIGQAQQAEKNTNGALAFAVADGVGGWEEHRVDPGDFSHGLCGYMAESALSWTSPAEKLRPRQILEMGYDRVIDDKTIPAGASTAHVGVALPDGRIELANLGDSGSVLLRRAAVHHYTPSQTHGFNTPYQLSVIPQRMRAQAAIFGGAYLQDTPRDAAITNLHMQHGDVLMLATDGVFDNLNNQDILKIINRQMILAGAWTGSAPDYSIKVSDDLEQLTKRGGLTHLLPAGAEGEDERPAMEPYTLSSFLAASIAGNAKVASVDRRRDGPFAKEYQRYYPYDHYRGGKVDDICVLVVVAVEEGRQQQQHADS
;
A
#
# COMPACT_ATOMS: atom_id res chain seq x y z
N MET A 1 -20.41 53.23 3.27
CA MET A 1 -19.82 52.43 2.17
C MET A 1 -18.44 51.98 2.62
N ILE A 2 -18.12 50.71 2.34
CA ILE A 2 -16.86 50.00 2.59
C ILE A 2 -16.65 49.59 4.06
N LEU A 3 -17.10 48.36 4.38
CA LEU A 3 -16.71 47.61 5.57
C LEU A 3 -15.59 46.64 5.16
N ASN A 4 -14.43 46.79 5.80
CA ASN A 4 -13.30 45.86 5.76
C ASN A 4 -13.55 44.71 6.74
N SER A 5 -13.39 43.47 6.28
CA SER A 5 -13.41 42.25 7.10
C SER A 5 -11.99 41.68 7.18
N PRO A 6 -11.42 41.43 8.37
CA PRO A 6 -10.14 40.74 8.48
C PRO A 6 -10.34 39.22 8.53
N SER A 7 -9.45 38.52 7.84
CA SER A 7 -9.30 37.07 7.83
C SER A 7 -8.88 36.54 9.21
N LEU A 8 -9.64 35.60 9.76
CA LEU A 8 -9.25 34.79 10.92
C LEU A 8 -8.36 33.63 10.46
N ALA A 9 -7.05 33.89 10.41
CA ALA A 9 -6.03 32.85 10.55
C ALA A 9 -5.69 32.75 12.04
N ARG A 10 -6.02 31.62 12.68
CA ARG A 10 -5.53 31.31 14.03
C ARG A 10 -4.68 30.05 13.96
N ALA A 11 -3.38 30.28 14.07
CA ALA A 11 -2.39 29.32 14.50
C ALA A 11 -2.72 28.86 15.93
N CYS A 12 -2.68 27.55 16.16
CA CYS A 12 -2.61 26.96 17.50
C CYS A 12 -1.56 25.85 17.49
N CYS A 13 -0.28 26.26 17.49
CA CYS A 13 0.76 25.50 18.15
C CYS A 13 0.88 26.04 19.57
N SER A 14 0.42 25.29 20.57
CA SER A 14 0.83 25.48 21.95
C SER A 14 0.92 24.14 22.65
N ALA A 15 2.16 23.67 22.80
CA ALA A 15 2.52 22.68 23.81
C ALA A 15 2.27 23.29 25.19
N SER A 16 1.51 22.61 26.03
CA SER A 16 1.50 22.85 27.46
C SER A 16 1.35 21.51 28.18
N CYS A 17 2.50 21.01 28.63
CA CYS A 17 2.58 19.99 29.65
C CYS A 17 1.82 20.47 30.89
N SER A 18 0.85 19.67 31.34
CA SER A 18 0.35 19.75 32.71
C SER A 18 0.36 18.35 33.30
N SER A 19 1.22 18.20 34.31
CA SER A 19 1.34 17.06 35.19
C SER A 19 0.02 16.80 35.90
N LEU A 20 -0.61 15.64 35.66
CA LEU A 20 -1.69 15.13 36.50
C LEU A 20 -1.35 13.73 37.01
N ARG A 21 -1.48 13.63 38.33
CA ARG A 21 -1.08 12.55 39.22
C ARG A 21 -1.73 11.22 38.82
N ALA A 22 -0.91 10.18 38.73
CA ALA A 22 -1.35 8.80 38.68
C ALA A 22 -2.03 8.42 40.01
N GLY A 23 -3.35 8.22 39.97
CA GLY A 23 -4.11 7.59 41.04
C GLY A 23 -3.92 6.08 40.98
N ALA A 24 -3.33 5.51 42.03
CA ALA A 24 -3.14 4.09 42.21
C ALA A 24 -4.49 3.34 42.19
N ARG A 25 -4.56 2.27 41.39
CA ARG A 25 -5.56 1.22 41.54
C ARG A 25 -4.83 -0.10 41.72
N GLU A 26 -4.62 -0.44 42.99
CA GLU A 26 -4.28 -1.78 43.44
C GLU A 26 -5.43 -2.74 43.09
N ARG A 27 -5.10 -3.88 42.46
CA ARG A 27 -5.95 -5.07 42.48
C ARG A 27 -5.14 -6.22 43.05
N LEU A 28 -5.62 -6.71 44.19
CA LEU A 28 -5.07 -7.81 44.96
C LEU A 28 -4.94 -9.09 44.14
N ILE A 29 -3.78 -9.71 44.28
CA ILE A 29 -3.50 -11.11 43.97
C ILE A 29 -3.86 -11.91 45.23
N SER A 30 -4.76 -12.88 45.12
CA SER A 30 -5.01 -13.88 46.16
C SER A 30 -4.67 -15.25 45.62
N ALA A 31 -3.58 -15.82 46.14
CA ALA A 31 -3.19 -17.20 45.97
C ALA A 31 -3.99 -18.09 46.93
N VAL A 32 -4.59 -19.17 46.41
CA VAL A 32 -5.03 -20.30 47.23
C VAL A 32 -4.55 -21.58 46.55
N SER A 33 -3.58 -22.22 47.18
CA SER A 33 -3.13 -23.58 46.88
C SER A 33 -4.10 -24.58 47.48
N THR A 34 -4.59 -25.53 46.68
CA THR A 34 -5.02 -26.84 47.19
C THR A 34 -4.65 -27.93 46.21
N SER A 35 -3.94 -28.92 46.72
CA SER A 35 -3.50 -30.16 46.09
C SER A 35 -4.61 -31.19 46.10
N THR A 36 -4.89 -31.88 44.98
CA THR A 36 -5.33 -33.28 45.01
C THR A 36 -5.10 -34.01 43.69
N SER A 37 -4.55 -35.20 43.84
CA SER A 37 -4.23 -36.33 42.95
C SER A 37 -5.04 -36.60 41.67
N VAL A 38 -4.28 -37.06 40.66
CA VAL A 38 -4.66 -37.67 39.37
C VAL A 38 -5.11 -39.14 39.52
N PRO A 39 -5.97 -39.65 38.61
CA PRO A 39 -5.77 -41.00 38.08
C PRO A 39 -5.69 -41.05 36.55
N ALA A 40 -4.82 -41.94 36.09
CA ALA A 40 -4.40 -42.13 34.70
C ALA A 40 -5.51 -42.69 33.79
N ARG A 41 -5.56 -42.18 32.55
CA ARG A 41 -6.29 -42.82 31.44
C ARG A 41 -5.37 -43.06 30.25
N ARG A 42 -5.47 -44.31 29.76
CA ARG A 42 -4.66 -44.99 28.74
C ARG A 42 -4.61 -44.25 27.40
N LEU A 43 -3.41 -44.05 26.87
CA LEU A 43 -3.16 -43.67 25.48
C LEU A 43 -3.38 -44.90 24.58
N ARG A 44 -4.30 -44.80 23.62
CA ARG A 44 -4.40 -45.74 22.49
C ARG A 44 -3.50 -45.23 21.38
N PHE A 45 -2.52 -46.04 21.00
CA PHE A 45 -1.75 -45.85 19.78
C PHE A 45 -2.64 -46.11 18.56
N PHE A 46 -2.75 -45.13 17.67
CA PHE A 46 -3.26 -45.35 16.32
C PHE A 46 -2.07 -45.23 15.36
N HIS A 47 -1.82 -46.31 14.63
CA HIS A 47 -0.83 -46.37 13.56
C HIS A 47 -1.24 -45.46 12.40
N SER A 48 -0.36 -44.55 12.02
CA SER A 48 -0.45 -43.82 10.75
C SER A 48 0.09 -44.72 9.63
N THR A 49 -0.81 -45.21 8.78
CA THR A 49 -0.46 -45.82 7.51
C THR A 49 0.26 -44.81 6.62
N HIS A 50 1.46 -45.14 6.17
CA HIS A 50 2.21 -44.39 5.16
C HIS A 50 1.37 -44.26 3.87
N LEU A 51 0.88 -43.06 3.59
CA LEU A 51 0.43 -42.72 2.24
C LEU A 51 1.67 -42.53 1.36
N ARG A 52 1.67 -43.23 0.23
CA ARG A 52 2.67 -43.15 -0.84
C ARG A 52 3.00 -41.69 -1.13
N ALA A 53 4.28 -41.34 -1.03
CA ALA A 53 4.82 -40.14 -1.62
C ALA A 53 4.62 -40.21 -3.14
N SER A 54 3.63 -39.48 -3.65
CA SER A 54 3.68 -38.99 -5.02
C SER A 54 4.87 -38.05 -5.13
N ASN A 55 5.55 -38.08 -6.29
CA ASN A 55 6.67 -37.19 -6.62
C ASN A 55 6.40 -35.76 -6.12
N PRO A 56 7.39 -35.05 -5.55
CA PRO A 56 7.21 -33.64 -5.25
C PRO A 56 6.98 -32.93 -6.59
N ALA A 57 5.72 -32.55 -6.84
CA ALA A 57 5.42 -31.57 -7.86
C ALA A 57 6.34 -30.37 -7.60
N SER A 58 6.97 -29.84 -8.65
CA SER A 58 7.73 -28.59 -8.55
C SER A 58 6.92 -27.57 -7.74
N PRO A 59 7.52 -26.86 -6.77
CA PRO A 59 6.79 -25.94 -5.92
C PRO A 59 6.00 -24.95 -6.78
N SER A 60 4.73 -24.74 -6.45
CA SER A 60 3.89 -23.84 -7.23
C SER A 60 4.43 -22.43 -7.16
N ARG A 61 4.50 -21.80 -8.32
CA ARG A 61 5.11 -20.50 -8.52
C ARG A 61 4.02 -19.48 -8.76
N ILE A 62 4.09 -18.35 -8.06
CA ILE A 62 3.15 -17.25 -8.12
C ILE A 62 3.73 -16.14 -8.97
N ASN A 63 2.97 -15.73 -9.99
CA ASN A 63 3.18 -14.50 -10.74
C ASN A 63 2.35 -13.37 -10.14
N TYR A 64 3.00 -12.22 -10.01
CA TYR A 64 2.41 -11.01 -9.43
C TYR A 64 2.11 -10.01 -10.53
N ASN A 65 0.82 -9.79 -10.79
CA ASN A 65 0.36 -8.77 -11.74
C ASN A 65 0.12 -7.49 -10.97
N VAL A 66 0.89 -6.45 -11.26
CA VAL A 66 0.91 -5.22 -10.47
C VAL A 66 0.47 -4.02 -11.30
N ALA A 67 -0.40 -3.20 -10.74
CA ALA A 67 -0.72 -1.90 -11.29
C ALA A 67 -0.88 -0.87 -10.17
N VAL A 68 -0.70 0.39 -10.54
CA VAL A 68 -0.86 1.53 -9.63
C VAL A 68 -1.89 2.48 -10.22
N SER A 69 -2.69 3.12 -9.36
CA SER A 69 -3.51 4.25 -9.74
C SER A 69 -3.33 5.40 -8.78
N SER A 70 -3.17 6.63 -9.28
CA SER A 70 -2.92 7.80 -8.44
C SER A 70 -3.57 9.06 -8.97
N SER A 71 -3.84 10.03 -8.10
CA SER A 71 -4.29 11.37 -8.49
C SER A 71 -3.96 12.41 -7.42
N GLY A 72 -3.30 13.49 -7.84
CA GLY A 72 -2.97 14.59 -6.93
C GLY A 72 -4.22 15.31 -6.37
N LYS A 73 -4.09 15.89 -5.18
CA LYS A 73 -5.10 16.72 -4.53
C LYS A 73 -5.46 17.89 -5.44
N GLY A 74 -6.76 18.14 -5.58
CA GLY A 74 -7.28 19.17 -6.50
C GLY A 74 -7.31 18.80 -7.99
N HIS A 75 -6.67 17.70 -8.42
CA HIS A 75 -6.77 17.22 -9.80
C HIS A 75 -8.03 16.36 -10.00
N ARG A 76 -8.55 16.34 -11.24
CA ARG A 76 -9.67 15.46 -11.61
C ARG A 76 -9.14 14.05 -11.86
N PHE A 77 -9.76 13.06 -11.24
CA PHE A 77 -9.41 11.66 -11.49
C PHE A 77 -9.99 11.17 -12.82
N HIS A 78 -9.14 10.55 -13.63
CA HIS A 78 -9.51 9.89 -14.88
C HIS A 78 -9.01 8.44 -14.87
N PRO A 79 -9.88 7.43 -14.75
CA PRO A 79 -9.48 6.03 -14.55
C PRO A 79 -8.38 5.53 -15.49
N ILE A 80 -8.46 5.89 -16.79
CA ILE A 80 -7.48 5.44 -17.80
C ILE A 80 -6.13 6.13 -17.67
N ARG A 81 -6.12 7.45 -17.45
CA ARG A 81 -4.89 8.27 -17.46
C ARG A 81 -4.14 8.18 -16.14
N ASN A 82 -4.88 7.88 -15.08
CA ASN A 82 -4.40 7.76 -13.73
C ASN A 82 -4.12 6.31 -13.35
N ALA A 83 -3.96 5.39 -14.30
CA ALA A 83 -3.62 3.99 -14.05
C ALA A 83 -2.35 3.58 -14.82
N TYR A 84 -1.46 2.88 -14.13
CA TYR A 84 -0.11 2.53 -14.58
C TYR A 84 0.11 1.03 -14.37
N ASN A 85 0.21 0.26 -15.46
CA ASN A 85 0.50 -1.17 -15.39
C ASN A 85 2.01 -1.40 -15.28
N PHE A 86 2.45 -2.29 -14.41
CA PHE A 86 3.81 -2.81 -14.43
C PHE A 86 3.87 -4.07 -15.28
N ASP A 87 4.71 -4.05 -16.31
CA ASP A 87 4.98 -5.22 -17.16
C ASP A 87 6.48 -5.55 -17.09
N PRO A 88 6.86 -6.62 -16.37
CA PRO A 88 8.27 -6.98 -16.23
C PRO A 88 8.91 -7.41 -17.56
N ALA A 89 8.16 -7.70 -18.63
CA ALA A 89 8.73 -7.96 -19.94
C ALA A 89 9.15 -6.66 -20.67
N VAL A 90 8.53 -5.52 -20.32
CA VAL A 90 8.74 -4.23 -21.02
C VAL A 90 9.60 -3.28 -20.21
N GLN A 91 9.50 -3.31 -18.88
CA GLN A 91 10.22 -2.39 -18.00
C GLN A 91 10.76 -3.09 -16.75
N ASP A 92 11.91 -2.62 -16.27
CA ASP A 92 12.52 -3.12 -15.03
C ASP A 92 11.90 -2.50 -13.78
N SER A 93 11.43 -1.26 -13.89
CA SER A 93 10.76 -0.55 -12.81
C SER A 93 9.67 0.40 -13.31
N LEU A 94 8.59 0.54 -12.55
CA LEU A 94 7.57 1.58 -12.65
C LEU A 94 7.80 2.62 -11.55
N GLY A 95 7.62 3.91 -11.85
CA GLY A 95 7.74 5.00 -10.87
C GLY A 95 9.18 5.52 -10.67
N LEU A 96 10.18 4.82 -11.19
CA LEU A 96 11.56 5.27 -11.20
C LEU A 96 11.79 6.38 -12.24
N THR A 97 12.42 7.48 -11.82
CA THR A 97 12.86 8.55 -12.73
C THR A 97 14.38 8.64 -12.78
N THR A 98 14.98 8.48 -13.95
CA THR A 98 16.44 8.49 -14.16
C THR A 98 17.02 9.86 -14.51
N GLU A 99 16.18 10.90 -14.48
CA GLU A 99 16.59 12.26 -14.84
C GLU A 99 17.52 12.88 -13.79
N LYS A 100 18.61 13.51 -14.23
CA LYS A 100 19.59 14.12 -13.31
C LYS A 100 19.14 15.47 -12.75
N SER A 101 18.38 16.24 -13.55
CA SER A 101 17.92 17.56 -13.15
C SER A 101 16.69 17.47 -12.22
N PRO A 102 16.68 18.14 -11.05
CA PRO A 102 15.50 18.19 -10.18
C PRO A 102 14.24 18.67 -10.91
N TYR A 103 14.37 19.66 -11.79
CA TYR A 103 13.25 20.17 -12.59
C TYR A 103 12.66 19.09 -13.51
N GLN A 104 13.51 18.31 -14.19
CA GLN A 104 13.05 17.23 -15.07
C GLN A 104 12.43 16.09 -14.27
N ARG A 105 12.99 15.76 -13.09
CA ARG A 105 12.40 14.76 -12.18
C ARG A 105 10.97 15.15 -11.79
N ARG A 106 10.76 16.40 -11.35
CA ARG A 106 9.42 16.93 -11.01
C ARG A 106 8.45 16.86 -12.18
N LYS A 107 8.90 17.23 -13.39
CA LYS A 107 8.06 17.21 -14.59
C LYS A 107 7.62 15.80 -15.01
N ARG A 108 8.40 14.77 -14.67
CA ARG A 108 8.11 13.37 -15.02
C ARG A 108 7.32 12.61 -13.94
N ARG A 109 7.01 13.23 -12.80
CA ARG A 109 6.23 12.58 -11.75
C ARG A 109 4.87 12.12 -12.30
N PRO A 110 4.37 10.95 -11.85
CA PRO A 110 2.98 10.58 -12.10
C PRO A 110 2.03 11.62 -11.51
N ASP A 111 0.79 11.66 -12.00
CA ASP A 111 -0.26 12.51 -11.42
C ASP A 111 -0.64 11.93 -10.05
N SER A 112 0.11 12.32 -9.04
CA SER A 112 0.09 11.77 -7.68
C SER A 112 0.27 12.85 -6.61
N GLY A 113 0.55 14.09 -7.01
CA GLY A 113 0.83 15.18 -6.06
C GLY A 113 2.08 14.88 -5.24
N ALA A 114 1.93 14.92 -3.92
CA ALA A 114 2.99 14.55 -2.98
C ALA A 114 3.08 13.04 -2.74
N ASP A 115 2.13 12.22 -3.19
CA ASP A 115 2.26 10.77 -3.16
C ASP A 115 3.28 10.30 -4.20
N ALA A 116 3.95 9.19 -3.90
CA ALA A 116 4.86 8.50 -4.80
C ALA A 116 4.69 7.00 -4.69
N PHE A 117 5.19 6.28 -5.69
CA PHE A 117 5.18 4.82 -5.69
C PHE A 117 6.31 4.27 -6.53
N PHE A 118 6.64 3.00 -6.32
CA PHE A 118 7.42 2.24 -7.29
C PHE A 118 6.99 0.78 -7.34
N VAL A 119 7.28 0.13 -8.46
CA VAL A 119 7.31 -1.32 -8.62
C VAL A 119 8.61 -1.65 -9.33
N SER A 120 9.33 -2.67 -8.89
CA SER A 120 10.66 -2.97 -9.42
C SER A 120 10.97 -4.45 -9.39
N LYS A 121 11.70 -4.93 -10.40
CA LYS A 121 12.40 -6.22 -10.30
C LYS A 121 13.46 -6.15 -9.19
N ILE A 122 13.85 -7.32 -8.68
CA ILE A 122 14.94 -7.44 -7.72
C ILE A 122 16.18 -8.00 -8.43
N GLY A 123 17.26 -7.22 -8.43
CA GLY A 123 18.56 -7.54 -9.02
C GLY A 123 18.65 -7.40 -10.55
N GLN A 124 19.89 -7.43 -11.06
CA GLN A 124 20.17 -7.29 -12.49
C GLN A 124 20.05 -8.64 -13.23
N ALA A 125 19.46 -8.59 -14.43
CA ALA A 125 19.19 -9.72 -15.31
C ALA A 125 20.42 -10.60 -15.68
N GLN A 126 21.65 -10.17 -15.40
CA GLN A 126 22.87 -10.91 -15.75
C GLN A 126 23.24 -12.04 -14.79
N GLN A 127 22.60 -12.12 -13.62
CA GLN A 127 22.76 -13.23 -12.65
C GLN A 127 21.41 -13.80 -12.18
N ALA A 128 20.35 -13.66 -12.98
CA ALA A 128 19.09 -14.32 -12.70
C ALA A 128 19.26 -15.84 -12.85
N GLU A 129 19.71 -16.51 -11.79
CA GLU A 129 19.46 -17.93 -11.60
C GLU A 129 17.96 -18.17 -11.85
N LYS A 130 17.61 -19.33 -12.42
CA LYS A 130 16.22 -19.75 -12.73
C LYS A 130 15.21 -19.55 -11.58
N ASN A 131 15.66 -19.34 -10.34
CA ASN A 131 14.86 -19.23 -9.13
C ASN A 131 14.42 -17.79 -8.75
N THR A 132 15.07 -16.71 -9.23
CA THR A 132 14.68 -15.32 -8.86
C THR A 132 13.76 -14.65 -9.87
N ASN A 133 13.57 -15.25 -11.04
CA ASN A 133 12.65 -14.77 -12.05
C ASN A 133 11.27 -14.58 -11.38
N GLY A 134 10.71 -13.36 -11.32
CA GLY A 134 9.39 -13.10 -10.73
C GLY A 134 9.36 -12.51 -9.31
N ALA A 135 10.48 -12.35 -8.62
CA ALA A 135 10.52 -11.60 -7.35
C ALA A 135 10.39 -10.09 -7.62
N LEU A 136 9.60 -9.38 -6.81
CA LEU A 136 9.31 -7.94 -6.97
C LEU A 136 9.49 -7.17 -5.66
N ALA A 137 9.96 -5.93 -5.76
CA ALA A 137 9.89 -4.93 -4.72
C ALA A 137 8.90 -3.83 -5.14
N PHE A 138 8.13 -3.31 -4.20
CA PHE A 138 7.16 -2.26 -4.49
C PHE A 138 6.91 -1.38 -3.26
N ALA A 139 6.44 -0.15 -3.46
CA ALA A 139 6.04 0.70 -2.35
C ALA A 139 5.04 1.78 -2.78
N VAL A 140 4.36 2.31 -1.77
CA VAL A 140 3.74 3.65 -1.80
C VAL A 140 4.39 4.51 -0.71
N ALA A 141 4.47 5.82 -0.95
CA ALA A 141 4.99 6.79 -0.01
C ALA A 141 4.16 8.08 -0.13
N ASP A 142 3.80 8.67 1.00
CA ASP A 142 3.05 9.93 1.05
C ASP A 142 3.94 11.01 1.64
N GLY A 143 4.11 12.11 0.89
CA GLY A 143 4.91 13.26 1.29
C GLY A 143 4.14 14.18 2.24
N VAL A 144 4.66 14.39 3.44
CA VAL A 144 3.95 15.12 4.51
C VAL A 144 3.70 16.59 4.11
N GLY A 145 2.42 16.92 3.91
CA GLY A 145 1.98 18.22 3.40
C GLY A 145 2.38 19.44 4.23
N GLY A 146 2.64 19.28 5.54
CA GLY A 146 3.03 20.40 6.43
C GLY A 146 4.30 21.14 5.99
N TRP A 147 5.15 20.52 5.16
CA TRP A 147 6.34 21.14 4.61
C TRP A 147 6.06 22.26 3.58
N GLU A 148 4.85 22.30 3.01
CA GLU A 148 4.42 23.38 2.11
C GLU A 148 4.47 24.76 2.80
N GLU A 149 4.20 24.83 4.10
CA GLU A 149 4.28 26.06 4.91
C GLU A 149 5.71 26.63 4.97
N HIS A 150 6.70 25.76 4.80
CA HIS A 150 8.12 26.11 4.72
C HIS A 150 8.63 26.26 3.27
N ARG A 151 7.72 26.28 2.29
CA ARG A 151 8.02 26.36 0.85
C ARG A 151 8.88 25.20 0.34
N VAL A 152 8.73 24.04 0.98
CA VAL A 152 9.36 22.78 0.58
C VAL A 152 8.28 21.95 -0.12
N ASP A 153 8.56 21.46 -1.31
CA ASP A 153 7.66 20.56 -2.06
C ASP A 153 7.69 19.17 -1.38
N PRO A 154 6.60 18.71 -0.75
CA PRO A 154 6.58 17.41 -0.08
C PRO A 154 6.84 16.24 -1.05
N GLY A 155 6.49 16.42 -2.33
CA GLY A 155 6.76 15.46 -3.39
C GLY A 155 8.25 15.30 -3.71
N ASP A 156 9.13 16.24 -3.35
CA ASP A 156 10.59 16.04 -3.51
C ASP A 156 11.09 14.88 -2.66
N PHE A 157 10.61 14.77 -1.41
CA PHE A 157 11.03 13.73 -0.50
C PHE A 157 10.46 12.37 -0.92
N SER A 158 9.14 12.26 -1.07
CA SER A 158 8.47 10.98 -1.33
C SER A 158 8.90 10.36 -2.68
N HIS A 159 8.99 11.16 -3.75
CA HIS A 159 9.46 10.68 -5.05
C HIS A 159 10.95 10.35 -5.04
N GLY A 160 11.76 11.13 -4.32
CA GLY A 160 13.18 10.82 -4.11
C GLY A 160 13.37 9.48 -3.39
N LEU A 161 12.62 9.27 -2.30
CA LEU A 161 12.62 8.04 -1.51
C LEU A 161 12.24 6.84 -2.38
N CYS A 162 11.10 6.90 -3.10
CA CYS A 162 10.67 5.84 -4.00
C CYS A 162 11.69 5.54 -5.11
N GLY A 163 12.29 6.58 -5.71
CA GLY A 163 13.34 6.42 -6.71
C GLY A 163 14.55 5.67 -6.17
N TYR A 164 15.06 6.07 -5.00
CA TYR A 164 16.22 5.40 -4.39
C TYR A 164 15.91 3.99 -3.90
N MET A 165 14.71 3.73 -3.39
CA MET A 165 14.26 2.37 -3.06
C MET A 165 14.22 1.48 -4.31
N ALA A 166 13.66 1.98 -5.42
CA ALA A 166 13.59 1.26 -6.69
C ALA A 166 14.99 0.95 -7.25
N GLU A 167 15.90 1.93 -7.25
CA GLU A 167 17.31 1.72 -7.67
C GLU A 167 18.02 0.69 -6.79
N SER A 168 17.78 0.73 -5.47
CA SER A 168 18.40 -0.21 -4.52
C SER A 168 17.88 -1.64 -4.74
N ALA A 169 16.60 -1.80 -5.08
CA ALA A 169 16.03 -3.10 -5.46
C ALA A 169 16.63 -3.63 -6.77
N LEU A 170 16.75 -2.78 -7.81
CA LEU A 170 17.33 -3.18 -9.11
C LEU A 170 18.81 -3.54 -9.03
N SER A 171 19.56 -2.82 -8.20
CA SER A 171 21.00 -3.03 -8.04
C SER A 171 21.35 -4.12 -7.02
N TRP A 172 20.35 -4.79 -6.44
CA TRP A 172 20.56 -5.87 -5.48
C TRP A 172 21.34 -7.04 -6.10
N THR A 173 22.43 -7.44 -5.46
CA THR A 173 23.35 -8.49 -5.99
C THR A 173 23.25 -9.82 -5.27
N SER A 174 22.57 -9.87 -4.13
CA SER A 174 22.33 -11.12 -3.39
C SER A 174 21.05 -11.80 -3.86
N PRO A 175 20.80 -13.06 -3.45
CA PRO A 175 19.52 -13.71 -3.72
C PRO A 175 18.33 -12.86 -3.25
N ALA A 176 17.24 -12.86 -4.02
CA ALA A 176 16.06 -12.03 -3.74
C ALA A 176 15.43 -12.35 -2.38
N GLU A 177 15.52 -13.61 -1.95
CA GLU A 177 15.03 -14.11 -0.66
C GLU A 177 15.76 -13.53 0.54
N LYS A 178 16.90 -12.85 0.33
CA LYS A 178 17.64 -12.12 1.37
C LYS A 178 17.25 -10.65 1.44
N LEU A 179 16.64 -10.09 0.41
CA LEU A 179 16.20 -8.70 0.43
C LEU A 179 14.97 -8.55 1.35
N ARG A 180 14.98 -7.52 2.19
CA ARG A 180 13.89 -7.23 3.13
C ARG A 180 13.35 -5.81 2.87
N PRO A 181 12.03 -5.55 2.95
CA PRO A 181 11.46 -4.24 2.70
C PRO A 181 12.03 -3.14 3.60
N ARG A 182 12.29 -3.45 4.88
CA ARG A 182 12.94 -2.51 5.80
C ARG A 182 14.34 -2.11 5.34
N GLN A 183 15.10 -3.04 4.77
CA GLN A 183 16.43 -2.76 4.23
C GLN A 183 16.33 -1.88 2.98
N ILE A 184 15.33 -2.09 2.12
CA ILE A 184 15.05 -1.21 0.98
C ILE A 184 14.72 0.21 1.47
N LEU A 185 13.86 0.32 2.49
CA LEU A 185 13.50 1.60 3.11
C LEU A 185 14.72 2.32 3.70
N GLU A 186 15.60 1.60 4.39
CA GLU A 186 16.85 2.13 4.95
C GLU A 186 17.79 2.64 3.85
N MET A 187 18.08 1.82 2.83
CA MET A 187 18.91 2.23 1.69
C MET A 187 18.31 3.43 0.93
N GLY A 188 16.99 3.49 0.78
CA GLY A 188 16.30 4.62 0.17
C GLY A 188 16.45 5.89 1.00
N TYR A 189 16.21 5.81 2.30
CA TYR A 189 16.27 6.95 3.22
C TYR A 189 17.68 7.52 3.36
N ASP A 190 18.69 6.66 3.47
CA ASP A 190 20.10 7.07 3.53
C ASP A 190 20.47 7.92 2.31
N ARG A 191 20.03 7.50 1.12
CA ARG A 191 20.26 8.25 -0.13
C ARG A 191 19.49 9.57 -0.19
N VAL A 192 18.29 9.64 0.39
CA VAL A 192 17.55 10.92 0.52
C VAL A 192 18.30 11.88 1.44
N ILE A 193 18.84 11.41 2.57
CA ILE A 193 19.63 12.24 3.49
C ILE A 193 20.88 12.82 2.80
N ASP A 194 21.51 12.01 1.94
CA ASP A 194 22.71 12.40 1.22
C ASP A 194 22.44 13.31 0.01
N ASP A 195 21.25 13.24 -0.60
CA ASP A 195 20.86 14.05 -1.76
C ASP A 195 20.65 15.53 -1.36
N LYS A 196 21.65 16.37 -1.66
CA LYS A 196 21.58 17.82 -1.42
C LYS A 196 20.51 18.55 -2.24
N THR A 197 19.94 17.90 -3.24
CA THR A 197 18.80 18.45 -3.99
C THR A 197 17.46 18.24 -3.29
N ILE A 198 17.41 17.44 -2.21
CA ILE A 198 16.28 17.26 -1.29
C ILE A 198 16.67 17.84 0.09
N PRO A 199 16.69 19.17 0.25
CA PRO A 199 17.27 19.81 1.44
C PRO A 199 16.40 19.66 2.71
N ALA A 200 15.13 19.29 2.53
CA ALA A 200 14.13 19.20 3.58
C ALA A 200 12.93 18.35 3.11
N GLY A 201 12.12 17.89 4.05
CA GLY A 201 10.88 17.19 3.76
C GLY A 201 10.67 16.00 4.70
N ALA A 202 9.51 15.38 4.59
CA ALA A 202 9.18 14.16 5.31
C ALA A 202 8.23 13.30 4.50
N SER A 203 8.21 12.00 4.77
CA SER A 203 7.30 11.08 4.12
C SER A 203 7.03 9.84 4.96
N THR A 204 5.81 9.30 4.83
CA THR A 204 5.48 7.93 5.22
C THR A 204 5.96 6.96 4.13
N ALA A 205 6.03 5.67 4.44
CA ALA A 205 6.37 4.66 3.44
C ALA A 205 5.79 3.29 3.79
N HIS A 206 5.18 2.63 2.82
CA HIS A 206 4.75 1.24 2.94
C HIS A 206 5.38 0.41 1.82
N VAL A 207 6.34 -0.43 2.19
CA VAL A 207 7.25 -1.14 1.26
C VAL A 207 6.98 -2.63 1.33
N GLY A 208 7.00 -3.31 0.18
CA GLY A 208 6.83 -4.75 0.08
C GLY A 208 7.89 -5.43 -0.77
N VAL A 209 8.18 -6.68 -0.42
CA VAL A 209 9.00 -7.62 -1.21
C VAL A 209 8.19 -8.89 -1.37
N ALA A 210 7.94 -9.29 -2.62
CA ALA A 210 7.20 -10.49 -2.97
C ALA A 210 8.12 -11.51 -3.67
N LEU A 211 8.06 -12.76 -3.22
CA LEU A 211 8.88 -13.85 -3.72
C LEU A 211 8.03 -14.83 -4.53
N PRO A 212 8.59 -15.51 -5.55
CA PRO A 212 7.82 -16.37 -6.45
C PRO A 212 7.11 -17.56 -5.78
N ASP A 213 7.39 -17.86 -4.51
CA ASP A 213 6.71 -18.91 -3.73
C ASP A 213 5.44 -18.42 -3.00
N GLY A 214 5.03 -17.19 -3.26
CA GLY A 214 3.86 -16.57 -2.64
C GLY A 214 4.18 -15.76 -1.37
N ARG A 215 5.38 -15.88 -0.79
CA ARG A 215 5.74 -15.13 0.42
C ARG A 215 5.88 -13.65 0.12
N ILE A 216 5.29 -12.83 0.98
CA ILE A 216 5.42 -11.38 0.94
C ILE A 216 5.80 -10.87 2.33
N GLU A 217 6.83 -10.05 2.41
CA GLU A 217 7.12 -9.25 3.60
C GLU A 217 6.76 -7.80 3.30
N LEU A 218 6.15 -7.11 4.26
CA LEU A 218 5.81 -5.69 4.20
C LEU A 218 6.47 -4.96 5.37
N ALA A 219 6.93 -3.73 5.14
CA ALA A 219 7.37 -2.80 6.17
C ALA A 219 6.59 -1.49 6.02
N ASN A 220 5.76 -1.16 7.03
CA ASN A 220 5.01 0.09 7.08
C ASN A 220 5.70 1.07 8.02
N LEU A 221 5.84 2.32 7.62
CA LEU A 221 6.19 3.45 8.48
C LEU A 221 5.19 4.58 8.22
N GLY A 222 4.28 4.79 9.18
CA GLY A 222 3.23 5.82 9.09
C GLY A 222 1.83 5.25 8.95
N ASP A 223 0.94 6.01 8.33
CA ASP A 223 -0.50 5.71 8.17
C ASP A 223 -0.91 5.34 6.73
N SER A 224 0.05 5.25 5.81
CA SER A 224 -0.07 4.33 4.67
C SER A 224 -0.34 2.90 5.17
N GLY A 225 -0.87 2.05 4.30
CA GLY A 225 -1.27 0.72 4.73
C GLY A 225 -1.57 -0.26 3.60
N SER A 226 -1.98 -1.46 4.00
CA SER A 226 -2.39 -2.50 3.06
C SER A 226 -3.60 -3.29 3.50
N VAL A 227 -4.26 -3.92 2.54
CA VAL A 227 -5.35 -4.88 2.74
C VAL A 227 -5.12 -6.09 1.83
N LEU A 228 -5.11 -7.29 2.41
CA LEU A 228 -5.11 -8.55 1.67
C LEU A 228 -6.54 -9.08 1.61
N LEU A 229 -7.05 -9.30 0.40
CA LEU A 229 -8.36 -9.85 0.14
C LEU A 229 -8.25 -11.23 -0.51
N ARG A 230 -9.00 -12.19 0.04
CA ARG A 230 -9.06 -13.57 -0.44
C ARG A 230 -10.51 -13.99 -0.49
N ARG A 231 -10.99 -14.39 -1.68
CA ARG A 231 -12.33 -14.96 -1.90
C ARG A 231 -13.45 -14.15 -1.21
N ALA A 232 -13.49 -12.86 -1.50
CA ALA A 232 -14.43 -11.89 -0.93
C ALA A 232 -14.40 -11.73 0.60
N ALA A 233 -13.26 -11.98 1.25
CA ALA A 233 -13.03 -11.64 2.64
C ALA A 233 -11.73 -10.83 2.82
N VAL A 234 -11.72 -9.93 3.81
CA VAL A 234 -10.49 -9.26 4.27
C VAL A 234 -9.73 -10.25 5.15
N HIS A 235 -8.56 -10.67 4.70
CA HIS A 235 -7.71 -11.64 5.39
C HIS A 235 -6.65 -10.98 6.26
N HIS A 236 -6.16 -9.81 5.84
CA HIS A 236 -5.22 -9.00 6.62
C HIS A 236 -5.41 -7.52 6.29
N TYR A 237 -5.14 -6.65 7.25
CA TYR A 237 -4.96 -5.23 7.01
C TYR A 237 -3.89 -4.65 7.95
N THR A 238 -3.18 -3.62 7.49
CA THR A 238 -2.14 -2.96 8.28
C THR A 238 -2.75 -2.00 9.30
N PRO A 239 -2.35 -2.05 10.59
CA PRO A 239 -2.63 -0.97 11.54
C PRO A 239 -1.75 0.26 11.27
N SER A 240 -2.34 1.46 11.27
CA SER A 240 -1.59 2.72 11.11
C SER A 240 -0.66 2.99 12.29
N GLN A 241 0.50 3.61 12.01
CA GLN A 241 1.46 4.08 13.00
C GLN A 241 1.40 5.61 13.08
N THR A 242 0.91 6.13 14.20
CA THR A 242 0.77 7.56 14.42
C THR A 242 1.27 7.97 15.81
N HIS A 243 1.84 9.17 15.91
CA HIS A 243 2.17 9.81 17.18
C HIS A 243 0.93 10.43 17.84
N GLY A 244 -0.10 10.70 17.03
CA GLY A 244 -1.38 11.25 17.43
C GLY A 244 -2.32 11.35 16.23
N PHE A 245 -3.48 11.96 16.41
CA PHE A 245 -4.43 12.16 15.32
C PHE A 245 -3.79 12.89 14.13
N ASN A 246 -3.92 12.32 12.93
CA ASN A 246 -3.40 12.88 11.68
C ASN A 246 -1.92 13.31 11.77
N THR A 247 -1.14 12.56 12.55
CA THR A 247 0.29 12.82 12.80
C THR A 247 1.05 11.50 12.66
N PRO A 248 1.33 11.05 11.43
CA PRO A 248 1.95 9.76 11.19
C PRO A 248 3.41 9.72 11.63
N TYR A 249 3.89 8.49 11.85
CA TYR A 249 5.31 8.21 11.84
C TYR A 249 5.88 8.58 10.47
N GLN A 250 7.03 9.25 10.45
CA GLN A 250 7.57 9.81 9.22
C GLN A 250 9.10 9.85 9.24
N LEU A 251 9.68 9.47 8.10
CA LEU A 251 11.09 9.77 7.81
C LEU A 251 11.22 11.25 7.49
N SER A 252 12.33 11.89 7.90
CA SER A 252 12.50 13.33 7.69
C SER A 252 13.92 13.76 7.39
N VAL A 253 14.08 14.77 6.54
CA VAL A 253 15.29 15.58 6.43
C VAL A 253 14.96 16.94 7.04
N ILE A 254 15.61 17.24 8.18
CA ILE A 254 15.43 18.53 8.86
C ILE A 254 16.65 19.42 8.58
N PRO A 255 16.47 20.62 8.00
CA PRO A 255 17.56 21.56 7.79
C PRO A 255 18.35 21.86 9.06
N GLN A 256 19.68 21.95 8.96
CA GLN A 256 20.55 22.22 10.11
C GLN A 256 20.19 23.52 10.84
N ARG A 257 19.78 24.56 10.11
CA ARG A 257 19.31 25.82 10.70
C ARG A 257 18.07 25.62 11.57
N MET A 258 17.10 24.81 11.11
CA MET A 258 15.89 24.49 11.88
C MET A 258 16.24 23.67 13.12
N ARG A 259 17.14 22.69 13.00
CA ARG A 259 17.65 21.94 14.16
C ARG A 259 18.32 22.83 15.20
N ALA A 260 19.19 23.75 14.77
CA ALA A 260 19.86 24.68 15.67
C ALA A 260 18.86 25.62 16.37
N GLN A 261 17.83 26.08 15.65
CA GLN A 261 16.77 26.90 16.23
C GLN A 261 15.97 26.15 17.28
N ALA A 262 15.55 24.90 17.00
CA ALA A 262 14.83 24.07 17.96
C ALA A 262 15.68 23.76 19.21
N ALA A 263 17.00 23.58 19.06
CA ALA A 263 17.90 23.38 20.19
C ALA A 263 18.02 24.61 21.10
N ILE A 264 17.85 25.83 20.57
CA ILE A 264 17.95 27.09 21.32
C ILE A 264 16.60 27.46 21.96
N PHE A 265 15.50 27.36 21.21
CA PHE A 265 14.19 27.86 21.63
C PHE A 265 13.26 26.77 22.15
N GLY A 266 13.71 25.52 22.18
CA GLY A 266 12.89 24.35 22.49
C GLY A 266 12.05 23.90 21.29
N GLY A 267 11.76 22.61 21.24
CA GLY A 267 11.00 21.96 20.16
C GLY A 267 11.66 20.67 19.70
N ALA A 268 10.86 19.77 19.15
CA ALA A 268 11.32 18.53 18.52
C ALA A 268 10.62 18.39 17.16
N TYR A 269 11.37 17.92 16.17
CA TYR A 269 10.80 17.49 14.90
C TYR A 269 10.56 15.99 14.96
N LEU A 270 9.46 15.54 14.35
CA LEU A 270 9.24 14.12 14.14
C LEU A 270 10.32 13.62 13.18
N GLN A 271 11.04 12.58 13.59
CA GLN A 271 12.13 12.00 12.81
C GLN A 271 12.24 10.54 13.20
N ASP A 272 11.26 9.75 12.75
CA ASP A 272 11.28 8.31 12.89
C ASP A 272 12.35 7.72 11.95
N THR A 273 12.71 6.47 12.20
CA THR A 273 13.74 5.77 11.44
C THR A 273 13.16 4.54 10.75
N PRO A 274 13.84 3.99 9.72
CA PRO A 274 13.43 2.72 9.12
C PRO A 274 13.29 1.56 10.12
N ARG A 275 13.93 1.66 11.29
CA ARG A 275 13.85 0.64 12.36
C ARG A 275 12.50 0.63 13.06
N ASP A 276 11.77 1.74 13.02
CA ASP A 276 10.46 1.91 13.64
C ASP A 276 9.33 1.33 12.75
N ALA A 277 9.66 0.89 11.53
CA ALA A 277 8.70 0.32 10.60
C ALA A 277 8.13 -1.01 11.12
N ALA A 278 6.81 -1.14 11.10
CA ALA A 278 6.10 -2.37 11.45
C ALA A 278 6.22 -3.41 10.34
N ILE A 279 6.69 -4.61 10.69
CA ILE A 279 6.88 -5.71 9.74
C ILE A 279 5.68 -6.65 9.74
N THR A 280 5.19 -6.98 8.55
CA THR A 280 4.12 -7.98 8.34
C THR A 280 4.59 -9.04 7.36
N ASN A 281 4.36 -10.31 7.69
CA ASN A 281 4.60 -11.44 6.79
C ASN A 281 3.27 -12.00 6.31
N LEU A 282 3.13 -12.14 4.99
CA LEU A 282 1.95 -12.67 4.30
C LEU A 282 2.34 -13.82 3.39
N HIS A 283 1.36 -14.65 3.04
CA HIS A 283 1.51 -15.67 2.00
C HIS A 283 0.31 -15.56 1.05
N MET A 284 0.56 -15.02 -0.14
CA MET A 284 -0.44 -14.91 -1.20
C MET A 284 -0.60 -16.23 -1.95
N GLN A 285 -1.83 -16.50 -2.37
CA GLN A 285 -2.25 -17.66 -3.14
C GLN A 285 -2.92 -17.19 -4.43
N HIS A 286 -3.10 -18.10 -5.38
CA HIS A 286 -3.81 -17.81 -6.63
C HIS A 286 -5.19 -17.18 -6.37
N GLY A 287 -5.45 -16.04 -7.01
CA GLY A 287 -6.69 -15.27 -6.88
C GLY A 287 -6.75 -14.31 -5.72
N ASP A 288 -5.69 -14.20 -4.92
CA ASP A 288 -5.57 -13.16 -3.90
C ASP A 288 -5.31 -11.79 -4.51
N VAL A 289 -5.81 -10.76 -3.83
CA VAL A 289 -5.57 -9.35 -4.14
C VAL A 289 -4.94 -8.68 -2.93
N LEU A 290 -3.71 -8.20 -3.08
CA LEU A 290 -3.06 -7.34 -2.09
C LEU A 290 -3.11 -5.90 -2.58
N MET A 291 -3.66 -5.01 -1.77
CA MET A 291 -3.71 -3.58 -2.04
C MET A 291 -2.81 -2.86 -1.04
N LEU A 292 -1.97 -1.94 -1.51
CA LEU A 292 -1.26 -0.93 -0.72
C LEU A 292 -1.81 0.44 -1.11
N ALA A 293 -1.94 1.36 -0.16
CA ALA A 293 -2.38 2.72 -0.45
C ALA A 293 -1.88 3.73 0.58
N THR A 294 -1.91 5.00 0.19
CA THR A 294 -1.70 6.16 1.07
C THR A 294 -2.96 6.48 1.88
N ASP A 295 -2.83 7.33 2.89
CA ASP A 295 -3.90 7.74 3.79
C ASP A 295 -5.08 8.39 3.04
N GLY A 296 -4.84 9.07 1.92
CA GLY A 296 -5.89 9.62 1.06
C GLY A 296 -6.95 8.60 0.61
N VAL A 297 -6.62 7.31 0.66
CA VAL A 297 -7.61 6.23 0.56
C VAL A 297 -8.19 5.83 1.90
N PHE A 298 -7.35 5.52 2.89
CA PHE A 298 -7.80 4.97 4.17
C PHE A 298 -8.62 5.95 5.02
N ASP A 299 -8.42 7.25 4.83
CA ASP A 299 -9.20 8.32 5.45
C ASP A 299 -10.60 8.46 4.84
N ASN A 300 -10.78 7.93 3.64
CA ASN A 300 -12.00 8.07 2.86
C ASN A 300 -12.76 6.75 2.68
N LEU A 301 -12.08 5.60 2.66
CA LEU A 301 -12.67 4.27 2.48
C LEU A 301 -12.25 3.36 3.63
N ASN A 302 -13.22 2.77 4.34
CA ASN A 302 -12.91 1.72 5.32
C ASN A 302 -12.73 0.36 4.62
N ASN A 303 -12.25 -0.64 5.36
CA ASN A 303 -12.04 -2.00 4.85
C ASN A 303 -13.30 -2.64 4.24
N GLN A 304 -14.51 -2.31 4.71
CA GLN A 304 -15.75 -2.81 4.11
C GLN A 304 -16.05 -2.16 2.77
N ASP A 305 -15.77 -0.86 2.62
CA ASP A 305 -15.90 -0.16 1.34
C ASP A 305 -14.92 -0.73 0.32
N ILE A 306 -13.65 -0.90 0.72
CA ILE A 306 -12.60 -1.53 -0.11
C ILE A 306 -13.03 -2.93 -0.53
N LEU A 307 -13.49 -3.77 0.41
CA LEU A 307 -13.96 -5.12 0.12
C LEU A 307 -15.12 -5.13 -0.88
N LYS A 308 -16.11 -4.24 -0.72
CA LYS A 308 -17.25 -4.14 -1.64
C LYS A 308 -16.80 -3.76 -3.05
N ILE A 309 -15.87 -2.80 -3.18
CA ILE A 309 -15.35 -2.37 -4.48
C ILE A 309 -14.60 -3.53 -5.14
N ILE A 310 -13.61 -4.12 -4.46
CA ILE A 310 -12.82 -5.23 -5.02
C ILE A 310 -13.73 -6.41 -5.38
N ASN A 311 -14.64 -6.82 -4.50
CA ASN A 311 -15.53 -7.94 -4.77
C ASN A 311 -16.41 -7.70 -6.02
N ARG A 312 -17.00 -6.50 -6.12
CA ARG A 312 -17.79 -6.11 -7.30
C ARG A 312 -16.96 -6.21 -8.58
N GLN A 313 -15.75 -5.68 -8.57
CA GLN A 313 -14.91 -5.65 -9.77
C GLN A 313 -14.32 -7.02 -10.13
N MET A 314 -13.94 -7.83 -9.14
CA MET A 314 -13.49 -9.20 -9.37
C MET A 314 -14.60 -10.06 -9.97
N ILE A 315 -15.84 -9.92 -9.49
CA ILE A 315 -17.00 -10.63 -10.06
C ILE A 315 -17.34 -10.09 -11.45
N LEU A 316 -17.38 -8.76 -11.62
CA LEU A 316 -17.68 -8.14 -12.90
C LEU A 316 -16.70 -8.57 -13.99
N ALA A 317 -15.41 -8.61 -13.68
CA ALA A 317 -14.36 -9.06 -14.58
C ALA A 317 -14.35 -10.58 -14.84
N GLY A 318 -15.20 -11.35 -14.16
CA GLY A 318 -15.19 -12.82 -14.23
C GLY A 318 -13.99 -13.47 -13.54
N ALA A 319 -13.19 -12.70 -12.76
CA ALA A 319 -12.03 -13.21 -12.04
C ALA A 319 -12.43 -14.04 -10.81
N TRP A 320 -13.54 -13.68 -10.18
CA TRP A 320 -14.20 -14.45 -9.12
C TRP A 320 -15.60 -14.86 -9.57
N THR A 321 -15.96 -16.12 -9.33
CA THR A 321 -17.29 -16.66 -9.63
C THR A 321 -18.01 -17.02 -8.35
N GLY A 322 -19.29 -16.67 -8.24
CA GLY A 322 -20.16 -17.13 -7.17
C GLY A 322 -20.86 -18.41 -7.61
N SER A 323 -20.69 -19.51 -6.88
CA SER A 323 -21.51 -20.72 -7.09
C SER A 323 -22.73 -20.69 -6.17
N ALA A 324 -23.94 -20.84 -6.74
CA ALA A 324 -25.10 -21.29 -5.97
C ALA A 324 -24.96 -22.80 -5.71
N PRO A 325 -25.41 -23.34 -4.55
CA PRO A 325 -26.25 -22.71 -3.54
C PRO A 325 -25.53 -22.21 -2.27
N ASP A 326 -24.21 -22.36 -2.16
CA ASP A 326 -23.46 -22.04 -0.93
C ASP A 326 -22.86 -20.62 -0.91
N TYR A 327 -23.06 -19.83 -1.97
CA TYR A 327 -22.45 -18.52 -2.17
C TYR A 327 -20.92 -18.55 -2.05
N SER A 328 -20.30 -19.71 -2.29
CA SER A 328 -18.85 -19.82 -2.25
C SER A 328 -18.24 -19.08 -3.43
N ILE A 329 -17.38 -18.11 -3.10
CA ILE A 329 -16.57 -17.42 -4.10
C ILE A 329 -15.44 -18.36 -4.51
N LYS A 330 -15.32 -18.63 -5.80
CA LYS A 330 -14.23 -19.39 -6.42
C LYS A 330 -13.42 -18.48 -7.34
N VAL A 331 -12.17 -18.85 -7.55
CA VAL A 331 -11.29 -18.16 -8.50
C VAL A 331 -11.53 -18.77 -9.88
N SER A 332 -11.64 -17.93 -10.90
CA SER A 332 -11.85 -18.36 -12.29
C SER A 332 -10.60 -18.98 -12.89
N ASP A 333 -10.78 -19.99 -13.74
CA ASP A 333 -9.69 -20.61 -14.50
C ASP A 333 -9.08 -19.64 -15.54
N ASP A 334 -9.84 -18.60 -15.93
CA ASP A 334 -9.41 -17.55 -16.85
C ASP A 334 -8.62 -16.42 -16.17
N LEU A 335 -8.37 -16.48 -14.85
CA LEU A 335 -7.72 -15.39 -14.11
C LEU A 335 -6.43 -14.90 -14.77
N GLU A 336 -5.59 -15.82 -15.26
CA GLU A 336 -4.33 -15.46 -15.94
C GLU A 336 -4.56 -14.64 -17.22
N GLN A 337 -5.64 -14.90 -17.95
CA GLN A 337 -5.96 -14.15 -19.16
C GLN A 337 -6.46 -12.75 -18.80
N LEU A 338 -7.25 -12.63 -17.72
CA LEU A 338 -7.81 -11.35 -17.25
C LEU A 338 -6.72 -10.39 -16.73
N THR A 339 -5.58 -10.90 -16.27
CA THR A 339 -4.45 -10.07 -15.84
C THR A 339 -3.57 -9.58 -16.99
N LYS A 340 -3.73 -10.11 -18.21
CA LYS A 340 -3.02 -9.65 -19.41
C LYS A 340 -3.70 -8.41 -20.00
N ARG A 341 -2.95 -7.60 -20.77
CA ARG A 341 -3.50 -6.44 -21.49
C ARG A 341 -4.59 -6.90 -22.45
N GLY A 342 -5.73 -6.21 -22.45
CA GLY A 342 -6.89 -6.59 -23.27
C GLY A 342 -7.72 -7.75 -22.70
N GLY A 343 -7.34 -8.34 -21.56
CA GLY A 343 -8.10 -9.43 -20.93
C GLY A 343 -9.51 -9.04 -20.48
N LEU A 344 -9.79 -7.74 -20.37
CA LEU A 344 -11.10 -7.19 -19.97
C LEU A 344 -11.92 -6.61 -21.13
N THR A 345 -11.53 -6.88 -22.38
CA THR A 345 -12.24 -6.37 -23.58
C THR A 345 -13.71 -6.77 -23.63
N HIS A 346 -14.08 -7.91 -23.07
CA HIS A 346 -15.47 -8.37 -22.97
C HIS A 346 -16.38 -7.47 -22.10
N LEU A 347 -15.81 -6.63 -21.23
CA LEU A 347 -16.56 -5.66 -20.43
C LEU A 347 -17.00 -4.43 -21.24
N LEU A 348 -16.60 -4.34 -22.52
CA LEU A 348 -16.95 -3.23 -23.39
C LEU A 348 -18.32 -3.47 -24.06
N PRO A 349 -19.18 -2.44 -24.15
CA PRO A 349 -20.42 -2.56 -24.91
C PRO A 349 -20.16 -2.88 -26.38
N ALA A 350 -20.87 -3.86 -26.93
CA ALA A 350 -20.70 -4.35 -28.31
C ALA A 350 -21.16 -3.39 -29.43
N GLY A 351 -21.41 -2.10 -29.14
CA GLY A 351 -22.11 -1.17 -30.05
C GLY A 351 -21.45 0.20 -30.27
N ALA A 352 -20.19 0.40 -29.91
CA ALA A 352 -19.47 1.65 -30.17
C ALA A 352 -18.72 1.59 -31.53
N GLU A 353 -19.47 1.37 -32.62
CA GLU A 353 -18.97 1.54 -33.98
C GLU A 353 -19.10 3.02 -34.39
N GLY A 354 -18.08 3.80 -34.08
CA GLY A 354 -17.90 5.17 -34.56
C GLY A 354 -16.42 5.45 -34.77
N GLU A 355 -16.06 5.95 -35.96
CA GLU A 355 -14.69 6.08 -36.48
C GLU A 355 -13.87 7.27 -35.92
N ASP A 356 -14.33 7.98 -34.90
CA ASP A 356 -13.54 9.07 -34.30
C ASP A 356 -12.88 8.63 -32.97
N GLU A 357 -11.55 8.47 -33.03
CA GLU A 357 -10.58 8.42 -31.92
C GLU A 357 -11.04 7.75 -30.60
N ARG A 358 -11.11 6.42 -30.58
CA ARG A 358 -11.29 5.65 -29.34
C ARG A 358 -10.03 5.80 -28.45
N PRO A 359 -10.10 6.26 -27.19
CA PRO A 359 -9.18 5.76 -26.18
C PRO A 359 -9.66 4.34 -25.84
N ALA A 360 -9.16 3.36 -26.57
CA ALA A 360 -9.51 1.97 -26.34
C ALA A 360 -9.25 1.62 -24.85
N MET A 361 -10.19 0.93 -24.21
CA MET A 361 -9.99 0.27 -22.90
C MET A 361 -9.00 -0.91 -22.98
N GLU A 362 -8.32 -1.08 -24.13
CA GLU A 362 -7.23 -2.01 -24.40
C GLU A 362 -6.07 -1.99 -23.37
N PRO A 363 -5.73 -0.90 -22.63
CA PRO A 363 -4.63 -0.95 -21.68
C PRO A 363 -5.02 -1.52 -20.30
N TYR A 364 -6.29 -1.83 -20.00
CA TYR A 364 -6.62 -2.36 -18.68
C TYR A 364 -6.22 -3.82 -18.54
N THR A 365 -5.53 -4.07 -17.43
CA THR A 365 -5.40 -5.38 -16.81
C THR A 365 -6.38 -5.44 -15.64
N LEU A 366 -6.68 -6.64 -15.14
CA LEU A 366 -7.44 -6.78 -13.90
C LEU A 366 -6.85 -5.92 -12.77
N SER A 367 -5.52 -5.93 -12.58
CA SER A 367 -4.86 -5.12 -11.55
C SER A 367 -5.10 -3.61 -11.72
N SER A 368 -5.00 -3.05 -12.93
CA SER A 368 -5.24 -1.61 -13.13
C SER A 368 -6.72 -1.24 -13.03
N PHE A 369 -7.62 -2.14 -13.41
CA PHE A 369 -9.05 -1.94 -13.23
C PHE A 369 -9.43 -1.88 -11.74
N LEU A 370 -8.85 -2.76 -10.91
CA LEU A 370 -9.02 -2.72 -9.46
C LEU A 370 -8.42 -1.46 -8.84
N ALA A 371 -7.16 -1.12 -9.18
CA ALA A 371 -6.49 0.06 -8.65
C ALA A 371 -7.26 1.34 -8.99
N ALA A 372 -7.67 1.51 -10.25
CA ALA A 372 -8.44 2.68 -10.69
C ALA A 372 -9.83 2.75 -10.05
N SER A 373 -10.47 1.60 -9.80
CA SER A 373 -11.76 1.55 -9.11
C SER A 373 -11.65 2.04 -7.67
N ILE A 374 -10.62 1.62 -6.94
CA ILE A 374 -10.41 2.08 -5.56
C ILE A 374 -10.05 3.57 -5.55
N ALA A 375 -9.08 3.99 -6.36
CA ALA A 375 -8.65 5.39 -6.43
C ALA A 375 -9.82 6.33 -6.80
N GLY A 376 -10.65 5.93 -7.76
CA GLY A 376 -11.83 6.71 -8.16
C GLY A 376 -12.89 6.81 -7.07
N ASN A 377 -13.19 5.71 -6.37
CA ASN A 377 -14.14 5.75 -5.25
C ASN A 377 -13.59 6.57 -4.08
N ALA A 378 -12.29 6.47 -3.79
CA ALA A 378 -11.62 7.30 -2.78
C ALA A 378 -11.68 8.78 -3.15
N LYS A 379 -11.46 9.14 -4.43
CA LYS A 379 -11.54 10.54 -4.90
C LYS A 379 -12.94 11.12 -4.80
N VAL A 380 -13.97 10.33 -5.14
CA VAL A 380 -15.37 10.77 -4.98
C VAL A 380 -15.70 10.96 -3.50
N ALA A 381 -15.28 10.00 -2.66
CA ALA A 381 -15.44 10.08 -1.22
C ALA A 381 -14.74 11.28 -0.58
N SER A 382 -13.52 11.60 -1.04
CA SER A 382 -12.68 12.65 -0.46
C SER A 382 -13.26 14.05 -0.60
N VAL A 383 -14.03 14.30 -1.67
CA VAL A 383 -14.67 15.59 -1.93
C VAL A 383 -16.13 15.65 -1.47
N ASP A 384 -16.70 14.54 -1.03
CA ASP A 384 -18.09 14.48 -0.56
C ASP A 384 -18.20 15.04 0.87
N ARG A 385 -18.70 16.27 0.96
CA ARG A 385 -18.92 16.98 2.22
C ARG A 385 -20.06 16.39 3.07
N ARG A 386 -20.83 15.45 2.55
CA ARG A 386 -21.97 14.83 3.25
C ARG A 386 -21.66 13.43 3.76
N ARG A 387 -20.54 12.84 3.35
CA ARG A 387 -20.15 11.48 3.74
C ARG A 387 -19.07 11.53 4.81
N ASP A 388 -19.44 11.17 6.04
CA ASP A 388 -18.47 11.01 7.12
C ASP A 388 -17.68 9.71 6.97
N GLY A 389 -16.51 9.83 6.33
CA GLY A 389 -15.53 8.76 6.15
C GLY A 389 -14.80 8.39 7.44
N PRO A 390 -13.86 7.43 7.36
CA PRO A 390 -12.96 7.07 8.46
C PRO A 390 -12.33 8.28 9.16
N PHE A 391 -11.77 9.23 8.41
CA PHE A 391 -11.13 10.42 8.97
C PHE A 391 -12.08 11.27 9.79
N ALA A 392 -13.27 11.60 9.27
CA ALA A 392 -14.26 12.39 10.00
C ALA A 392 -14.69 11.72 11.32
N LYS A 393 -14.83 10.39 11.30
CA LYS A 393 -15.17 9.61 12.49
C LYS A 393 -14.04 9.61 13.51
N GLU A 394 -12.79 9.55 13.06
CA GLU A 394 -11.63 9.61 13.94
C GLU A 394 -11.42 11.02 14.50
N TYR A 395 -11.55 12.06 13.67
CA TYR A 395 -11.54 13.46 14.08
C TYR A 395 -12.53 13.68 15.23
N GLN A 396 -13.76 13.21 15.08
CA GLN A 396 -14.81 13.34 16.10
C GLN A 396 -14.46 12.65 17.42
N ARG A 397 -13.64 11.59 17.41
CA ARG A 397 -13.18 10.90 18.63
C ARG A 397 -12.15 11.73 19.40
N TYR A 398 -11.23 12.39 18.69
CA TYR A 398 -10.20 13.24 19.30
C TYR A 398 -10.74 14.61 19.70
N TYR A 399 -11.64 15.18 18.91
CA TYR A 399 -12.22 16.50 19.10
C TYR A 399 -13.76 16.43 19.16
N PRO A 400 -14.32 15.94 20.28
CA PRO A 400 -15.76 15.65 20.40
C PRO A 400 -16.66 16.90 20.32
N TYR A 401 -16.10 18.10 20.52
CA TYR A 401 -16.84 19.37 20.51
C TYR A 401 -16.74 20.11 19.18
N ASP A 402 -15.90 19.63 18.26
CA ASP A 402 -15.77 20.17 16.92
C ASP A 402 -16.76 19.47 15.98
N HIS A 403 -17.10 20.15 14.88
CA HIS A 403 -18.08 19.68 13.90
C HIS A 403 -17.45 19.45 12.52
N TYR A 404 -16.39 18.64 12.46
CA TYR A 404 -15.85 18.19 11.19
C TYR A 404 -16.81 17.19 10.52
N ARG A 405 -17.06 17.38 9.21
CA ARG A 405 -17.96 16.55 8.40
C ARG A 405 -17.39 16.37 7.00
N GLY A 406 -17.69 15.24 6.38
CA GLY A 406 -17.32 14.94 5.00
C GLY A 406 -16.00 14.18 4.84
N GLY A 407 -15.58 14.00 3.60
CA GLY A 407 -14.29 13.40 3.25
C GLY A 407 -13.09 14.32 3.50
N LYS A 408 -11.91 13.71 3.61
CA LYS A 408 -10.62 14.40 3.66
C LYS A 408 -10.05 14.48 2.25
N VAL A 409 -9.95 15.68 1.70
CA VAL A 409 -9.32 15.90 0.39
C VAL A 409 -7.82 15.70 0.51
N ASP A 410 -7.29 14.74 -0.25
CA ASP A 410 -5.87 14.42 -0.22
C ASP A 410 -5.34 13.96 -1.58
N ASP A 411 -4.02 13.80 -1.64
CA ASP A 411 -3.36 13.00 -2.67
C ASP A 411 -3.81 11.54 -2.53
N ILE A 412 -3.93 10.81 -3.65
CA ILE A 412 -4.39 9.43 -3.63
C ILE A 412 -3.41 8.57 -4.42
N CYS A 413 -2.93 7.50 -3.81
CA CYS A 413 -2.15 6.47 -4.47
C CYS A 413 -2.59 5.08 -4.02
N VAL A 414 -2.82 4.18 -4.99
CA VAL A 414 -3.25 2.80 -4.79
C VAL A 414 -2.39 1.89 -5.64
N LEU A 415 -1.70 0.94 -5.02
CA LEU A 415 -0.99 -0.15 -5.69
C LEU A 415 -1.74 -1.46 -5.44
N VAL A 416 -2.04 -2.19 -6.52
CA VAL A 416 -2.71 -3.49 -6.46
C VAL A 416 -1.81 -4.57 -7.04
N VAL A 417 -1.67 -5.67 -6.29
CA VAL A 417 -1.00 -6.90 -6.68
C VAL A 417 -2.04 -8.02 -6.76
N VAL A 418 -2.16 -8.66 -7.92
CA VAL A 418 -2.99 -9.86 -8.12
C VAL A 418 -2.08 -11.07 -8.28
N ALA A 419 -2.24 -12.08 -7.41
CA ALA A 419 -1.44 -13.30 -7.44
C ALA A 419 -2.06 -14.36 -8.36
N VAL A 420 -1.26 -14.90 -9.27
CA VAL A 420 -1.66 -15.93 -10.24
C VAL A 420 -0.63 -17.07 -10.23
N GLU A 421 -1.03 -18.25 -9.77
CA GLU A 421 -0.22 -19.47 -9.89
C GLU A 421 0.02 -19.89 -11.34
N GLU A 422 1.30 -20.12 -11.68
CA GLU A 422 1.76 -20.60 -12.99
C GLU A 422 1.32 -22.05 -13.26
N GLY A 423 1.01 -22.35 -14.53
CA GLY A 423 0.84 -23.73 -15.00
C GLY A 423 -0.49 -24.40 -14.62
N ARG A 424 -1.40 -23.70 -13.91
CA ARG A 424 -2.70 -24.25 -13.47
C ARG A 424 -3.57 -24.74 -14.64
N GLN A 425 -3.53 -24.05 -15.79
CA GLN A 425 -4.29 -24.43 -16.99
C GLN A 425 -3.75 -25.71 -17.68
N GLN A 426 -2.46 -26.01 -17.55
CA GLN A 426 -1.83 -27.16 -18.20
C GLN A 426 -2.07 -28.48 -17.46
N GLN A 427 -2.21 -28.45 -16.14
CA GLN A 427 -2.46 -29.66 -15.34
C GLN A 427 -3.86 -30.24 -15.54
N GLN A 428 -4.88 -29.42 -15.79
CA GLN A 428 -6.25 -29.92 -15.94
C GLN A 428 -6.51 -30.58 -17.31
N HIS A 429 -5.83 -30.14 -18.38
CA HIS A 429 -5.90 -30.80 -19.69
C HIS A 429 -5.15 -32.13 -19.77
N ALA A 430 -4.28 -32.44 -18.80
CA ALA A 430 -3.61 -33.73 -18.69
C ALA A 430 -4.42 -34.76 -17.88
N ASP A 431 -5.36 -34.29 -17.05
CA ASP A 431 -6.23 -35.10 -16.19
C ASP A 431 -7.65 -35.30 -16.78
N SER A 432 -7.91 -34.77 -17.98
CA SER A 432 -9.12 -35.00 -18.79
C SER A 432 -8.83 -35.82 -20.02
#